data_AF-A0A8T4YQ58-F1
#
_entry.id   AF-A0A8T4YQ58-F1
#
_cell.length_a   1.000
_cell.length_b   1.000
_cell.length_c   1.000
_cell.angle_alpha   90.00
_cell.angle_beta   90.00
_cell.angle_gamma   90.00
#
_symmetry.space_group_name_H-M   'P 1'
#
loop_
_entity.id
_entity.type
_entity.pdbx_description
1 polymer ?
#
loop_
_entity_poly.entity_id
_entity_poly.type
_entity_poly.pdbx_seq_one_letter_code
_entity_poly.pdbx_strand_id
1 'polypeptide(L)'
;MAALSIITYGVAFSYLTLLKHYNFYSFAADLGVFNQALYTTLFDKKIFYYTPELWLNPTGCYFAVHFSPILFLILPFYAIHPSPETLLVFQAFLLAGAAAPLYLMAKKMLKNEKFSLALVLVYLLYPPLHGANWFDFHQQAFIPIMLFTVYYFYLKQSWKLYVITSLLALTIQEHLVYIVFCIGLYNLIKEAIPAKKETKNNFQPNLNVIQRLKSIVNWMLKQKMLLASLIIIFLSAAWFQITSIVKSCYPITKDFIDLYRAVDTFKILGFKGDILQLPLYLILNPFKAYEAISF
;
A
#
# COMPACT_ATOMS: atom_id res chain seq x y z
N MET A 1 -21.03 7.60 18.82
CA MET A 1 -20.37 6.33 19.19
C MET A 1 -19.14 6.04 18.34
N ALA A 2 -19.23 5.84 17.01
CA ALA A 2 -18.04 5.57 16.19
C ALA A 2 -16.94 6.64 16.30
N ALA A 3 -17.29 7.93 16.19
CA ALA A 3 -16.33 9.03 16.36
C ALA A 3 -15.69 9.05 17.77
N LEU A 4 -16.47 8.76 18.81
CA LEU A 4 -15.96 8.65 20.16
C LEU A 4 -14.94 7.52 20.27
N SER A 5 -15.25 6.33 19.73
CA SER A 5 -14.32 5.19 19.71
C SER A 5 -13.01 5.51 18.97
N ILE A 6 -13.07 6.24 17.86
CA ILE A 6 -11.90 6.71 17.11
C ILE A 6 -11.03 7.63 17.97
N ILE A 7 -11.65 8.63 18.61
CA ILE A 7 -10.94 9.57 19.47
C ILE A 7 -10.33 8.85 20.66
N THR A 8 -11.09 7.98 21.33
CA THR A 8 -10.60 7.20 22.47
C THR A 8 -9.41 6.34 22.09
N TYR A 9 -9.47 5.62 20.96
CA TYR A 9 -8.34 4.82 20.47
C TYR A 9 -7.12 5.69 20.15
N GLY A 10 -7.33 6.78 19.40
CA GLY A 10 -6.25 7.69 18.99
C GLY A 10 -5.52 8.30 20.19
N VAL A 11 -6.26 8.79 21.19
CA VAL A 11 -5.70 9.34 22.43
C VAL A 11 -4.99 8.27 23.25
N ALA A 12 -5.61 7.11 23.45
CA ALA A 12 -5.03 6.02 24.26
C ALA A 12 -3.71 5.52 23.64
N PHE A 13 -3.68 5.25 22.34
CA PHE A 13 -2.45 4.79 21.69
C PHE A 13 -1.41 5.89 21.56
N SER A 14 -1.80 7.15 21.37
CA SER A 14 -0.85 8.27 21.45
C SER A 14 -0.14 8.27 22.81
N TYR A 15 -0.90 8.19 23.91
CA TYR A 15 -0.31 8.14 25.25
C TYR A 15 0.63 6.94 25.42
N LEU A 16 0.21 5.75 24.99
CA LEU A 16 1.00 4.53 25.12
C LEU A 16 2.30 4.55 24.30
N THR A 17 2.26 5.00 23.05
CA THR A 17 3.46 5.07 22.20
C THR A 17 4.40 6.18 22.63
N LEU A 18 3.89 7.32 23.14
CA LEU A 18 4.70 8.36 23.76
C LEU A 18 5.37 7.85 25.04
N LEU A 19 4.65 7.12 25.89
CA LEU A 19 5.23 6.49 27.07
C LEU A 19 6.35 5.52 26.68
N LYS A 20 6.14 4.69 25.65
CA LYS A 20 7.17 3.80 25.09
C LYS A 20 8.41 4.61 24.66
N HIS A 21 8.20 5.71 23.93
CA HIS A 21 9.27 6.59 23.46
C HIS A 21 10.07 7.21 24.61
N TYR A 22 9.40 7.79 25.60
CA TYR A 22 10.06 8.42 26.75
C TYR A 22 10.74 7.43 27.72
N ASN A 23 10.38 6.14 27.64
CA ASN A 23 11.11 5.07 28.32
C ASN A 23 12.25 4.48 27.45
N PHE A 24 12.61 5.14 26.35
CA PHE A 24 13.69 4.75 25.44
C PHE A 24 13.49 3.39 24.75
N TYR A 25 12.24 2.98 24.54
CA TYR A 25 11.87 1.76 23.80
C TYR A 25 11.46 2.03 22.33
N SER A 26 11.91 3.16 21.75
CA SER A 26 11.79 3.45 20.32
C SER A 26 13.13 3.29 19.62
N PHE A 27 13.11 2.95 18.35
CA PHE A 27 14.28 2.62 17.55
C PHE A 27 14.63 3.70 16.53
N ALA A 28 15.92 3.82 16.24
CA ALA A 28 16.41 4.75 15.23
C ALA A 28 16.07 4.30 13.79
N ALA A 29 15.92 2.99 13.55
CA ALA A 29 15.72 2.39 12.23
C ALA A 29 14.41 2.80 11.55
N ASP A 30 13.34 3.02 12.32
CA ASP A 30 12.06 3.51 11.80
C ASP A 30 11.83 4.95 12.27
N LEU A 31 11.55 5.16 13.56
CA LEU A 31 11.15 6.47 14.08
C LEU A 31 12.23 7.53 13.83
N GLY A 32 13.50 7.18 14.04
CA GLY A 32 14.63 8.09 13.79
C GLY A 32 14.78 8.46 12.31
N VAL A 33 14.66 7.46 11.41
CA VAL A 33 14.70 7.66 9.95
C VAL A 33 13.64 8.65 9.50
N PHE A 34 12.37 8.44 9.87
CA PHE A 34 11.29 9.34 9.43
C PHE A 34 11.36 10.72 10.08
N ASN A 35 11.73 10.78 11.36
CA ASN A 35 11.89 12.05 12.05
C ASN A 35 12.95 12.92 11.37
N GLN A 36 14.11 12.35 11.07
CA GLN A 36 15.18 13.06 10.36
C GLN A 36 14.78 13.39 8.92
N ALA A 37 14.22 12.43 8.18
CA ALA A 37 13.80 12.63 6.80
C ALA A 37 12.79 13.78 6.64
N LEU A 38 11.81 13.88 7.54
CA LEU A 38 10.82 14.97 7.52
C LEU A 38 11.45 16.30 7.94
N TYR A 39 12.31 16.28 8.98
CA TYR A 39 13.02 17.47 9.42
C TYR A 39 13.89 18.08 8.31
N THR A 40 14.74 17.27 7.67
CA THR A 40 15.65 17.77 6.62
C THR A 40 14.90 18.23 5.38
N THR A 41 13.72 17.66 5.12
CA THR A 41 12.85 18.10 4.01
C THR A 41 12.32 19.50 4.26
N LEU A 42 11.86 19.79 5.48
CA LEU A 42 11.32 21.10 5.84
C LEU A 42 12.39 22.17 5.98
N PHE A 43 13.49 21.84 6.68
CA PHE A 43 14.40 22.85 7.21
C PHE A 43 15.75 22.88 6.48
N ASP A 44 16.20 21.76 5.90
CA ASP A 44 17.53 21.64 5.28
C ASP A 44 17.48 21.56 3.75
N LYS A 45 16.28 21.62 3.14
CA LYS A 45 16.05 21.47 1.70
C LYS A 45 16.59 20.16 1.12
N LYS A 46 16.71 19.12 1.95
CA LYS A 46 17.11 17.77 1.55
C LYS A 46 15.90 16.86 1.62
N ILE A 47 15.36 16.51 0.46
CA ILE A 47 14.16 15.67 0.33
C ILE A 47 14.41 14.30 0.97
N PHE A 48 13.66 14.01 2.03
CA PHE A 48 13.65 12.78 2.84
C PHE A 48 15.04 12.23 3.16
N TYR A 49 15.96 13.10 3.57
CA TYR A 49 17.34 12.69 3.88
C TYR A 49 17.49 12.19 5.33
N TYR A 50 18.20 11.09 5.52
CA TYR A 50 18.47 10.51 6.84
C TYR A 50 19.85 9.86 6.89
N THR A 51 20.33 9.56 8.10
CA THR A 51 21.67 9.05 8.37
C THR A 51 21.77 7.65 9.00
N PRO A 52 20.75 7.11 9.73
CA PRO A 52 20.85 5.78 10.35
C PRO A 52 21.34 4.61 9.47
N GLU A 53 21.10 4.67 8.15
CA GLU A 53 21.42 3.57 7.23
C GLU A 53 22.34 3.99 6.08
N LEU A 54 23.23 4.99 6.27
CA LEU A 54 24.12 5.44 5.17
C LEU A 54 25.06 4.36 4.63
N TRP A 55 25.40 3.39 5.48
CA TRP A 55 26.19 2.22 5.08
C TRP A 55 25.46 1.36 4.02
N LEU A 56 24.14 1.43 3.99
CA LEU A 56 23.26 0.77 3.03
C LEU A 56 22.87 1.72 1.89
N ASN A 57 22.43 2.92 2.24
CA ASN A 57 21.90 3.95 1.33
C ASN A 57 22.81 5.19 1.38
N PRO A 58 23.90 5.24 0.59
CA PRO A 58 24.89 6.31 0.67
C PRO A 58 24.33 7.68 0.32
N THR A 59 23.26 7.72 -0.48
CA THR A 59 22.59 8.98 -0.84
C THR A 59 21.83 9.59 0.34
N GLY A 60 21.50 8.77 1.35
CA GLY A 60 20.67 9.11 2.50
C GLY A 60 19.22 9.47 2.15
N CYS A 61 18.81 9.45 0.88
CA CYS A 61 17.44 9.75 0.49
C CYS A 61 16.54 8.52 0.70
N TYR A 62 15.45 8.66 1.46
CA TYR A 62 14.51 7.56 1.73
C TYR A 62 13.93 6.94 0.45
N PHE A 63 13.80 7.72 -0.63
CA PHE A 63 13.33 7.23 -1.93
C PHE A 63 14.26 6.19 -2.58
N ALA A 64 15.50 6.04 -2.12
CA ALA A 64 16.36 4.93 -2.52
C ALA A 64 15.79 3.58 -2.08
N VAL A 65 15.29 3.52 -0.83
CA VAL A 65 14.81 2.29 -0.19
C VAL A 65 13.34 2.07 -0.54
N HIS A 66 12.50 3.09 -0.37
CA HIS A 66 11.07 3.04 -0.66
C HIS A 66 10.59 4.33 -1.33
N PHE A 67 9.93 4.20 -2.47
CA PHE A 67 9.32 5.35 -3.12
C PHE A 67 7.95 5.62 -2.49
N SER A 68 7.96 6.49 -1.47
CA SER A 68 6.79 6.81 -0.64
C SER A 68 6.38 8.29 -0.69
N PRO A 69 5.89 8.83 -1.83
CA PRO A 69 5.42 10.22 -1.90
C PRO A 69 4.30 10.59 -0.91
N ILE A 70 3.57 9.61 -0.36
CA ILE A 70 2.54 9.88 0.66
C ILE A 70 3.10 10.65 1.87
N LEU A 71 4.39 10.51 2.16
CA LEU A 71 5.06 11.17 3.28
C LEU A 71 4.99 12.70 3.19
N PHE A 72 4.85 13.28 2.00
CA PHE A 72 4.64 14.72 1.84
C PHE A 72 3.36 15.21 2.55
N LEU A 73 2.35 14.36 2.72
CA LEU A 73 1.11 14.72 3.44
C LEU A 73 1.34 14.90 4.95
N ILE A 74 2.43 14.39 5.49
CA ILE A 74 2.76 14.47 6.92
C ILE A 74 3.46 15.80 7.24
N LEU A 75 4.21 16.35 6.29
CA LEU A 75 4.97 17.59 6.44
C LEU A 75 4.22 18.76 7.09
N PRO A 76 2.97 19.11 6.70
CA PRO A 76 2.26 20.21 7.35
C PRO A 76 1.94 19.94 8.83
N PHE A 77 1.70 18.68 9.20
CA PHE A 77 1.47 18.30 10.59
C PHE A 77 2.78 18.29 11.38
N TYR A 78 3.83 17.73 10.79
CA TYR A 78 5.17 17.70 11.39
C TYR A 78 5.76 19.11 11.57
N ALA A 79 5.47 20.04 10.67
CA ALA A 79 5.92 21.44 10.78
C ALA A 79 5.38 22.18 12.01
N ILE A 80 4.23 21.77 12.55
CA ILE A 80 3.64 22.37 13.77
C ILE A 80 4.52 22.06 14.98
N HIS A 81 5.02 20.84 15.06
CA HIS A 81 5.89 20.37 16.14
C HIS A 81 6.85 19.30 15.58
N PRO A 82 8.04 19.70 15.09
CA PRO A 82 8.94 18.82 14.36
C PRO A 82 9.69 17.87 15.30
N SER A 83 9.01 16.80 15.70
CA SER A 83 9.46 15.85 16.71
C SER A 83 8.92 14.43 16.47
N PRO A 84 9.59 13.40 17.03
CA PRO A 84 9.12 12.01 16.95
C PRO A 84 7.70 11.82 17.49
N GLU A 85 7.35 12.58 18.53
CA GLU A 85 6.03 12.58 19.17
C GLU A 85 4.91 12.88 18.18
N THR A 86 5.12 13.85 17.28
CA THR A 86 4.15 14.18 16.24
C THR A 86 3.88 13.00 15.32
N LEU A 87 4.91 12.21 14.99
CA LEU A 87 4.75 11.02 14.14
C LEU A 87 3.97 9.92 14.83
N LEU A 88 4.26 9.67 16.11
CA LEU A 88 3.56 8.66 16.91
C LEU A 88 2.09 9.01 17.11
N VAL A 89 1.79 10.28 17.44
CA VAL A 89 0.41 10.79 17.56
C VAL A 89 -0.29 10.72 16.21
N PHE A 90 0.36 11.16 15.13
CA PHE A 90 -0.20 11.13 13.79
C PHE A 90 -0.55 9.69 13.36
N GLN A 91 0.35 8.73 13.55
CA GLN A 91 0.10 7.31 13.24
C GLN A 91 -1.09 6.77 14.04
N ALA A 92 -1.18 7.08 15.34
CA ALA A 92 -2.29 6.62 16.17
C ALA A 92 -3.64 7.12 15.65
N PHE A 93 -3.74 8.41 15.29
CA PHE A 93 -4.96 8.97 14.71
C PHE A 93 -5.22 8.55 13.26
N LEU A 94 -4.19 8.26 12.49
CA LEU A 94 -4.31 7.73 11.13
C LEU A 94 -4.95 6.33 11.13
N LEU A 95 -4.44 5.44 11.99
CA LEU A 95 -4.98 4.09 12.18
C LEU A 95 -6.39 4.13 12.79
N ALA A 96 -6.62 5.00 13.78
CA ALA A 96 -7.97 5.21 14.31
C ALA A 96 -8.93 5.71 13.22
N GLY A 97 -8.49 6.68 12.43
CA GLY A 97 -9.26 7.34 11.39
C GLY A 97 -9.71 6.41 10.27
N ALA A 98 -8.98 5.32 10.01
CA ALA A 98 -9.39 4.26 9.10
C ALA A 98 -10.75 3.64 9.47
N ALA A 99 -11.14 3.67 10.74
CA ALA A 99 -12.45 3.21 11.17
C ALA A 99 -13.61 4.03 10.58
N ALA A 100 -13.39 5.29 10.17
CA ALA A 100 -14.43 6.13 9.57
C ALA A 100 -14.88 5.61 8.19
N PRO A 101 -14.01 5.45 7.17
CA PRO A 101 -14.43 4.84 5.90
C PRO A 101 -14.91 3.40 6.10
N LEU A 102 -14.36 2.65 7.05
CA LEU A 102 -14.85 1.30 7.39
C LEU A 102 -16.31 1.33 7.89
N TYR A 103 -16.66 2.25 8.78
CA TYR A 103 -18.03 2.43 9.27
C TYR A 103 -18.99 2.77 8.12
N LEU A 104 -18.60 3.71 7.27
CA LEU A 104 -19.43 4.16 6.14
C LEU A 104 -19.65 3.03 5.12
N MET A 105 -18.60 2.24 4.87
CA MET A 105 -18.64 1.04 4.04
C MET A 105 -19.58 -0.02 4.64
N ALA A 106 -19.41 -0.35 5.92
CA ALA A 106 -20.23 -1.32 6.64
C ALA A 106 -21.71 -0.89 6.67
N LYS A 107 -21.99 0.39 6.94
CA LYS A 107 -23.35 0.94 6.94
C LYS A 107 -24.01 0.78 5.58
N LYS A 108 -23.27 0.98 4.50
CA LYS A 108 -23.78 0.80 3.14
C LYS A 108 -24.06 -0.67 2.80
N MET A 109 -23.19 -1.58 3.21
CA MET A 109 -23.31 -3.01 2.87
C MET A 109 -24.32 -3.74 3.75
N LEU A 110 -24.24 -3.54 5.07
CA LEU A 110 -25.05 -4.25 6.06
C LEU A 110 -26.42 -3.61 6.30
N LYS A 111 -26.59 -2.33 5.93
CA LYS A 111 -27.80 -1.54 6.16
C LYS A 111 -28.26 -1.54 7.62
N ASN A 112 -27.33 -1.73 8.56
CA ASN A 112 -27.61 -1.82 9.99
C ASN A 112 -26.51 -1.09 10.77
N GLU A 113 -26.91 -0.08 11.54
CA GLU A 113 -25.96 0.77 12.27
C GLU A 113 -25.26 0.04 13.42
N LYS A 114 -25.96 -0.86 14.13
CA LYS A 114 -25.39 -1.61 15.24
C LYS A 114 -24.30 -2.56 14.76
N PHE A 115 -24.55 -3.33 13.69
CA PHE A 115 -23.53 -4.20 13.12
C PHE A 115 -22.36 -3.43 12.50
N SER A 116 -22.64 -2.26 11.91
CA SER A 116 -21.57 -1.38 11.39
C SER A 116 -20.68 -0.85 12.49
N LEU A 117 -21.28 -0.46 13.63
CA LEU A 117 -20.53 -0.04 14.81
C LEU A 117 -19.76 -1.22 15.43
N ALA A 118 -20.35 -2.41 15.50
CA ALA A 118 -19.67 -3.60 15.98
C ALA A 118 -18.41 -3.91 15.14
N LEU A 119 -18.48 -3.79 13.81
CA LEU A 119 -17.32 -3.97 12.94
C LEU A 119 -16.21 -2.94 13.22
N VAL A 120 -16.57 -1.68 13.46
CA VAL A 120 -15.61 -0.63 13.87
C VAL A 120 -14.94 -0.98 15.18
N LEU A 121 -15.70 -1.45 16.17
CA LEU A 121 -15.15 -1.85 17.46
C LEU A 121 -14.23 -3.06 17.31
N VAL A 122 -14.59 -4.06 16.52
CA VAL A 122 -13.73 -5.20 16.21
C VAL A 122 -12.42 -4.75 15.56
N TYR A 123 -12.47 -3.82 14.59
CA TYR A 123 -11.28 -3.26 13.98
C TYR A 123 -10.40 -2.53 15.00
N LEU A 124 -10.96 -1.63 15.80
CA LEU A 124 -10.21 -0.86 16.79
C LEU A 124 -9.70 -1.70 17.96
N LEU A 125 -10.29 -2.86 18.23
CA LEU A 125 -9.84 -3.82 19.25
C LEU A 125 -8.98 -4.95 18.67
N TYR A 126 -8.67 -4.91 17.37
CA TYR A 126 -7.94 -5.96 16.69
C TYR A 126 -6.45 -5.97 17.10
N PRO A 127 -5.93 -7.04 17.74
CA PRO A 127 -4.56 -7.04 18.28
C PRO A 127 -3.45 -6.74 17.25
N PRO A 128 -3.51 -7.23 16.00
CA PRO A 128 -2.52 -6.84 14.99
C PRO A 128 -2.55 -5.34 14.63
N LEU A 129 -3.70 -4.68 14.71
CA LEU A 129 -3.75 -3.21 14.57
C LEU A 129 -3.02 -2.53 15.73
N HIS A 130 -3.18 -3.06 16.94
CA HIS A 130 -2.47 -2.56 18.13
C HIS A 130 -0.97 -2.78 18.00
N GLY A 131 -0.54 -3.93 17.49
CA GLY A 131 0.86 -4.21 17.20
C GLY A 131 1.46 -3.23 16.19
N ALA A 132 0.74 -2.97 15.09
CA ALA A 132 1.17 -1.96 14.11
C ALA A 132 1.27 -0.56 14.73
N ASN A 133 0.33 -0.17 15.58
CA ASN A 133 0.37 1.15 16.23
C ASN A 133 1.45 1.24 17.33
N TRP A 134 1.68 0.15 18.06
CA TRP A 134 2.73 0.04 19.08
C TRP A 134 4.13 0.09 18.47
N PHE A 135 4.28 -0.39 17.24
CA PHE A 135 5.51 -0.25 16.48
C PHE A 135 5.82 1.24 16.19
N ASP A 136 7.06 1.52 15.84
CA ASP A 136 7.48 2.87 15.50
C ASP A 136 6.79 3.38 14.21
N PHE A 137 6.92 4.68 13.95
CA PHE A 137 6.26 5.28 12.80
C PHE A 137 6.72 4.63 11.49
N HIS A 138 5.76 4.25 10.65
CA HIS A 138 6.03 3.67 9.33
C HIS A 138 4.87 4.00 8.35
N GLN A 139 5.19 4.20 7.07
CA GLN A 139 4.23 4.66 6.05
C GLN A 139 3.10 3.66 5.77
N GLN A 140 3.28 2.38 6.07
CA GLN A 140 2.27 1.34 5.86
C GLN A 140 1.06 1.56 6.79
N ALA A 141 1.16 2.39 7.83
CA ALA A 141 0.03 2.83 8.63
C ALA A 141 -1.06 3.56 7.82
N PHE A 142 -0.73 4.10 6.63
CA PHE A 142 -1.73 4.66 5.70
C PHE A 142 -2.60 3.61 5.00
N ILE A 143 -2.18 2.34 4.95
CA ILE A 143 -2.85 1.30 4.16
C ILE A 143 -4.32 1.12 4.57
N PRO A 144 -4.68 0.97 5.87
CA PRO A 144 -6.07 0.71 6.25
C PRO A 144 -7.01 1.85 5.82
N ILE A 145 -6.67 3.10 6.15
CA ILE A 145 -7.51 4.25 5.79
C ILE A 145 -7.64 4.39 4.28
N MET A 146 -6.56 4.16 3.53
CA MET A 146 -6.58 4.32 2.08
C MET A 146 -7.38 3.21 1.40
N LEU A 147 -7.15 1.94 1.75
CA LEU A 147 -7.88 0.81 1.14
C LEU A 147 -9.37 0.83 1.49
N PHE A 148 -9.74 1.14 2.73
CA PHE A 148 -11.15 1.29 3.10
C PHE A 148 -11.80 2.45 2.35
N THR A 149 -11.09 3.56 2.15
CA THR A 149 -11.60 4.71 1.38
C THR A 149 -11.76 4.37 -0.11
N VAL A 150 -10.79 3.69 -0.71
CA VAL A 150 -10.87 3.17 -2.09
C VAL A 150 -12.10 2.31 -2.26
N TYR A 151 -12.30 1.33 -1.37
CA TYR A 151 -13.44 0.43 -1.46
C TYR A 151 -14.77 1.13 -1.18
N TYR A 152 -14.80 2.09 -0.25
CA TYR A 152 -15.98 2.91 0.01
C TYR A 152 -16.44 3.68 -1.25
N PHE A 153 -15.51 4.32 -1.97
CA PHE A 153 -15.84 5.04 -3.21
C PHE A 153 -16.19 4.10 -4.37
N TYR A 154 -15.60 2.91 -4.43
CA TYR A 154 -16.05 1.85 -5.32
C TYR A 154 -17.52 1.48 -5.06
N LEU A 155 -17.88 1.20 -3.80
CA LEU A 155 -19.28 0.89 -3.43
C LEU A 155 -20.23 2.05 -3.73
N LYS A 156 -19.78 3.30 -3.54
CA LYS A 156 -20.53 4.52 -3.90
C LYS A 156 -20.61 4.78 -5.40
N GLN A 157 -19.97 3.95 -6.23
CA GLN A 157 -19.89 4.14 -7.68
C GLN A 157 -19.34 5.53 -8.07
N SER A 158 -18.54 6.12 -7.18
CA SER A 158 -17.92 7.42 -7.38
C SER A 158 -16.58 7.24 -8.08
N TRP A 159 -16.63 6.87 -9.37
CA TRP A 159 -15.47 6.39 -10.14
C TRP A 159 -14.29 7.35 -10.15
N LYS A 160 -14.55 8.67 -10.19
CA LYS A 160 -13.50 9.69 -10.08
C LYS A 160 -12.74 9.60 -8.76
N LEU A 161 -13.47 9.54 -7.64
CA LEU A 161 -12.86 9.46 -6.30
C LEU A 161 -12.22 8.09 -6.05
N TYR A 162 -12.81 7.02 -6.59
CA TYR A 162 -12.21 5.69 -6.58
C TYR A 162 -10.82 5.72 -7.25
N VAL A 163 -10.70 6.24 -8.48
CA VAL A 163 -9.41 6.34 -9.17
C VAL A 163 -8.42 7.25 -8.42
N ILE A 164 -8.86 8.41 -7.94
CA ILE A 164 -7.99 9.34 -7.18
C ILE A 164 -7.45 8.67 -5.90
N THR A 165 -8.31 8.01 -5.14
CA THR A 165 -7.89 7.36 -3.89
C THR A 165 -7.03 6.13 -4.14
N SER A 166 -7.26 5.40 -5.25
CA SER A 166 -6.37 4.32 -5.69
C SER A 166 -4.99 4.86 -6.07
N LEU A 167 -4.92 5.99 -6.77
CA LEU A 167 -3.65 6.66 -7.08
C LEU A 167 -2.91 7.09 -5.81
N LEU A 168 -3.62 7.68 -4.84
CA LEU A 168 -3.02 8.02 -3.55
C LEU A 168 -2.52 6.77 -2.80
N ALA A 169 -3.22 5.64 -2.88
CA ALA A 169 -2.76 4.37 -2.30
C ALA A 169 -1.43 3.88 -2.91
N LEU A 170 -1.24 4.06 -4.22
CA LEU A 170 0.02 3.71 -4.89
C LEU A 170 1.21 4.55 -4.36
N THR A 171 0.96 5.77 -3.89
CA THR A 171 2.02 6.64 -3.33
C THR A 171 2.51 6.23 -1.95
N ILE A 172 1.89 5.23 -1.31
CA ILE A 172 2.29 4.76 0.02
C ILE A 172 3.64 4.05 -0.06
N GLN A 173 3.76 3.05 -0.93
CA GLN A 173 4.95 2.22 -1.09
C GLN A 173 4.82 1.38 -2.37
N GLU A 174 5.93 0.98 -2.96
CA GLU A 174 5.99 0.20 -4.21
C GLU A 174 5.15 -1.09 -4.19
N HIS A 175 5.07 -1.77 -3.06
CA HIS A 175 4.37 -3.04 -2.94
C HIS A 175 2.85 -2.90 -3.04
N LEU A 176 2.29 -1.70 -2.79
CA LEU A 176 0.86 -1.46 -2.94
C LEU A 176 0.39 -1.54 -4.40
N VAL A 177 1.31 -1.44 -5.37
CA VAL A 177 1.01 -1.70 -6.78
C VAL A 177 0.29 -3.03 -6.96
N TYR A 178 0.77 -4.10 -6.31
CA TYR A 178 0.19 -5.43 -6.47
C TYR A 178 -1.23 -5.50 -5.92
N ILE A 179 -1.48 -4.91 -4.75
CA ILE A 179 -2.80 -4.91 -4.12
C ILE A 179 -3.79 -4.12 -4.98
N VAL A 180 -3.42 -2.90 -5.40
CA VAL A 180 -4.29 -2.02 -6.19
C VAL A 180 -4.54 -2.60 -7.59
N PHE A 181 -3.52 -3.20 -8.21
CA PHE A 181 -3.65 -3.94 -9.47
C PHE A 181 -4.65 -5.10 -9.34
N CYS A 182 -4.50 -5.93 -8.30
CA CYS A 182 -5.40 -7.07 -8.06
C CYS A 182 -6.84 -6.63 -7.78
N ILE A 183 -7.06 -5.51 -7.07
CA ILE A 183 -8.40 -4.93 -6.89
C ILE A 183 -8.99 -4.53 -8.25
N GLY A 184 -8.22 -3.85 -9.10
CA GLY A 184 -8.64 -3.50 -10.46
C GLY A 184 -8.98 -4.73 -11.30
N LEU A 185 -8.12 -5.75 -11.27
CA LEU A 185 -8.31 -6.99 -12.01
C LEU A 185 -9.53 -7.79 -11.51
N TYR A 186 -9.72 -7.91 -10.20
CA TYR A 186 -10.89 -8.56 -9.61
C TYR A 186 -12.18 -7.89 -10.07
N ASN A 187 -12.24 -6.55 -10.01
CA ASN A 187 -13.40 -5.78 -10.43
C ASN A 187 -13.65 -5.91 -11.94
N LEU A 188 -12.60 -5.95 -12.75
CA LEU A 188 -12.69 -6.19 -14.18
C LEU A 188 -13.27 -7.57 -14.49
N ILE A 189 -12.74 -8.63 -13.87
CA ILE A 189 -13.17 -10.02 -14.10
C ILE A 189 -14.62 -10.22 -13.68
N LYS A 190 -14.99 -9.74 -12.49
CA LYS A 190 -16.35 -9.85 -11.93
C LYS A 190 -17.41 -9.36 -12.91
N GLU A 191 -17.07 -8.38 -13.74
CA GLU A 191 -18.02 -7.60 -14.54
C GLU A 191 -17.91 -7.91 -16.03
N ALA A 192 -16.74 -8.40 -16.49
CA ALA A 192 -16.58 -9.01 -17.80
C ALA A 192 -17.48 -10.27 -17.97
N ILE A 193 -17.81 -10.97 -16.88
CA ILE A 193 -18.67 -12.15 -16.91
C ILE A 193 -20.14 -11.79 -17.28
N PRO A 194 -20.82 -10.86 -16.59
CA PRO A 194 -22.12 -10.33 -16.99
C PRO A 194 -22.11 -9.71 -18.40
N ALA A 195 -21.09 -8.90 -18.71
CA ALA A 195 -20.90 -8.24 -20.00
C ALA A 195 -21.00 -9.22 -21.19
N LYS A 196 -20.33 -10.36 -21.06
CA LYS A 196 -20.27 -11.42 -22.07
C LYS A 196 -21.65 -12.05 -22.34
N LYS A 197 -22.53 -12.10 -21.33
CA LYS A 197 -23.91 -12.58 -21.49
C LYS A 197 -24.77 -11.58 -22.28
N GLU A 198 -24.67 -10.28 -21.98
CA GLU A 198 -25.39 -9.24 -22.71
C GLU A 198 -24.91 -9.12 -24.17
N THR A 199 -23.60 -9.15 -24.42
CA THR A 199 -23.05 -9.09 -25.78
C THR A 199 -23.39 -10.32 -26.62
N LYS A 200 -23.47 -11.51 -26.01
CA LYS A 200 -23.95 -12.72 -26.70
C LYS A 200 -25.41 -12.58 -27.12
N ASN A 201 -26.24 -11.94 -26.29
CA ASN A 201 -27.65 -11.69 -26.62
C ASN A 201 -27.83 -10.60 -27.69
N ASN A 202 -26.91 -9.63 -27.78
CA ASN A 202 -26.90 -8.56 -28.78
C ASN A 202 -26.00 -8.87 -30.00
N PHE A 203 -25.69 -10.14 -30.25
CA PHE A 203 -24.77 -10.55 -31.31
C PHE A 203 -25.30 -10.19 -32.70
N GLN A 204 -24.62 -9.29 -33.40
CA GLN A 204 -24.93 -8.89 -34.77
C GLN A 204 -23.97 -9.61 -35.75
N PRO A 205 -24.44 -10.63 -36.50
CA PRO A 205 -23.57 -11.48 -37.32
C PRO A 205 -22.94 -10.76 -38.52
N ASN A 206 -23.49 -9.61 -38.95
CA ASN A 206 -23.09 -8.94 -40.19
C ASN A 206 -21.92 -7.96 -40.05
N LEU A 207 -21.39 -7.71 -38.85
CA LEU A 207 -20.25 -6.81 -38.65
C LEU A 207 -18.92 -7.49 -38.97
N ASN A 208 -17.99 -6.76 -39.60
CA ASN A 208 -16.61 -7.22 -39.78
C ASN A 208 -15.80 -7.15 -38.45
N VAL A 209 -14.66 -7.84 -38.38
CA VAL A 209 -13.88 -7.99 -37.13
C VAL A 209 -13.52 -6.65 -36.48
N ILE A 210 -13.12 -5.66 -37.28
CA ILE A 210 -12.75 -4.32 -36.78
C ILE A 210 -13.98 -3.58 -36.22
N GLN A 211 -15.12 -3.62 -36.89
CA GLN A 211 -16.36 -3.00 -36.40
C GLN A 211 -16.86 -3.67 -35.11
N ARG A 212 -16.72 -5.00 -35.00
CA ARG A 212 -17.02 -5.74 -33.76
C ARG A 212 -16.09 -5.33 -32.61
N LEU A 213 -14.80 -5.22 -32.87
CA LEU A 213 -13.85 -4.76 -31.85
C LEU A 213 -14.17 -3.32 -31.40
N LYS A 214 -14.45 -2.41 -32.35
CA LYS A 214 -14.86 -1.04 -32.04
C LYS A 214 -16.15 -0.97 -31.22
N SER A 215 -17.16 -1.80 -31.53
CA SER A 215 -18.43 -1.79 -30.79
C SER A 215 -18.26 -2.31 -29.37
N ILE A 216 -17.46 -3.37 -29.17
CA ILE A 216 -17.11 -3.89 -27.84
C ILE A 216 -16.34 -2.85 -27.03
N VAL A 217 -15.31 -2.23 -27.61
CA VAL A 217 -14.53 -1.17 -26.95
C VAL A 217 -15.44 0.01 -26.58
N ASN A 218 -16.29 0.49 -27.49
CA ASN A 218 -17.21 1.59 -27.22
C ASN A 218 -18.24 1.24 -26.12
N TRP A 219 -18.74 0.00 -26.09
CA TRP A 219 -19.62 -0.48 -25.03
C TRP A 219 -18.88 -0.51 -23.67
N MET A 220 -17.64 -1.02 -23.64
CA MET A 220 -16.80 -1.02 -22.42
C MET A 220 -16.51 0.40 -21.91
N LEU A 221 -16.22 1.33 -22.80
CA LEU A 221 -15.96 2.74 -22.45
C LEU A 221 -17.20 3.44 -21.87
N LYS A 222 -18.41 3.01 -22.22
CA LYS A 222 -19.66 3.50 -21.60
C LYS A 222 -19.84 2.98 -20.17
N GLN A 223 -19.27 1.82 -19.85
CA GLN A 223 -19.30 1.25 -18.51
C GLN A 223 -18.22 1.91 -17.64
N LYS A 224 -18.60 3.00 -16.96
CA LYS A 224 -17.67 3.82 -16.14
C LYS A 224 -16.84 3.00 -15.14
N MET A 225 -17.39 1.93 -14.59
CA MET A 225 -16.67 1.02 -13.68
C MET A 225 -15.59 0.21 -14.40
N LEU A 226 -15.88 -0.35 -15.58
CA LEU A 226 -14.89 -1.12 -16.36
C LEU A 226 -13.74 -0.20 -16.77
N LEU A 227 -14.08 1.00 -17.24
CA LEU A 227 -13.09 2.03 -17.55
C LEU A 227 -12.23 2.38 -16.33
N ALA A 228 -12.83 2.63 -15.16
CA ALA A 228 -12.09 2.91 -13.94
C ALA A 228 -11.16 1.76 -13.52
N SER A 229 -11.61 0.51 -13.69
CA SER A 229 -10.81 -0.69 -13.36
C SER A 229 -9.61 -0.83 -14.31
N LEU A 230 -9.81 -0.64 -15.61
CA LEU A 230 -8.73 -0.62 -16.60
C LEU A 230 -7.73 0.51 -16.34
N ILE A 231 -8.23 1.72 -16.02
CA ILE A 231 -7.40 2.86 -15.64
C ILE A 231 -6.51 2.50 -14.45
N ILE A 232 -7.06 1.90 -13.40
CA ILE A 232 -6.29 1.53 -12.20
C ILE A 232 -5.24 0.46 -12.51
N ILE A 233 -5.58 -0.57 -13.30
CA ILE A 233 -4.64 -1.60 -13.74
C ILE A 233 -3.46 -0.95 -14.48
N PHE A 234 -3.76 -0.08 -15.46
CA PHE A 234 -2.74 0.62 -16.22
C PHE A 234 -1.89 1.53 -15.34
N LEU A 235 -2.50 2.34 -14.48
CA LEU A 235 -1.81 3.25 -13.58
C LEU A 235 -0.93 2.51 -12.58
N SER A 236 -1.35 1.34 -12.10
CA SER A 236 -0.55 0.50 -11.22
C SER A 236 0.72 0.01 -11.94
N ALA A 237 0.58 -0.48 -13.17
CA ALA A 237 1.71 -0.91 -13.99
C ALA A 237 2.66 0.26 -14.33
N ALA A 238 2.12 1.43 -14.66
CA ALA A 238 2.92 2.64 -14.91
C ALA A 238 3.64 3.11 -13.65
N TRP A 239 2.97 3.08 -12.49
CA TRP A 239 3.55 3.49 -11.21
C TRP A 239 4.71 2.59 -10.79
N PHE A 240 4.64 1.29 -11.06
CA PHE A 240 5.76 0.37 -10.86
C PHE A 240 7.01 0.81 -11.63
N GLN A 241 6.83 1.20 -12.89
CA GLN A 241 7.95 1.67 -13.72
C GLN A 241 8.49 3.01 -13.21
N ILE A 242 7.62 3.96 -12.86
CA ILE A 242 8.01 5.23 -12.25
C ILE A 242 8.83 4.98 -10.98
N THR A 243 8.36 4.08 -10.11
CA THR A 243 9.05 3.72 -8.88
C THR A 243 10.44 3.16 -9.17
N SER A 244 10.56 2.25 -10.14
CA SER A 244 11.85 1.69 -10.57
C SER A 244 12.81 2.78 -11.07
N ILE A 245 12.32 3.70 -11.89
CA ILE A 245 13.10 4.83 -12.42
C ILE A 245 13.56 5.74 -11.27
N VAL A 246 12.66 6.13 -10.37
CA VAL A 246 13.02 7.03 -9.25
C VAL A 246 14.04 6.37 -8.34
N LYS A 247 13.85 5.11 -7.96
CA LYS A 247 14.82 4.37 -7.13
C LYS A 247 16.18 4.28 -7.82
N SER A 248 16.23 4.14 -9.15
CA SER A 248 17.49 4.11 -9.91
C SER A 248 18.28 5.43 -9.85
N CYS A 249 17.63 6.55 -9.57
CA CYS A 249 18.30 7.84 -9.33
C CYS A 249 19.03 7.91 -7.98
N TYR A 250 18.78 6.96 -7.06
CA TYR A 250 19.37 6.91 -5.73
C TYR A 250 20.02 5.53 -5.50
N PRO A 251 21.22 5.27 -6.05
CA PRO A 251 21.85 3.96 -5.96
C PRO A 251 22.19 3.58 -4.51
N ILE A 252 21.82 2.35 -4.14
CA ILE A 252 22.16 1.67 -2.87
C ILE A 252 23.54 1.02 -3.03
N THR A 253 24.26 0.79 -1.92
CA THR A 253 25.58 0.12 -1.95
C THR A 253 25.51 -1.23 -2.67
N LYS A 254 26.48 -1.48 -3.56
CA LYS A 254 26.56 -2.71 -4.36
C LYS A 254 26.67 -3.96 -3.49
N ASP A 255 27.43 -3.90 -2.40
CA ASP A 255 27.61 -5.01 -1.46
C ASP A 255 26.28 -5.46 -0.85
N PHE A 256 25.39 -4.52 -0.54
CA PHE A 256 24.04 -4.86 -0.09
C PHE A 256 23.18 -5.45 -1.20
N ILE A 257 23.24 -4.89 -2.42
CA ILE A 257 22.50 -5.45 -3.56
C ILE A 257 22.94 -6.89 -3.82
N ASP A 258 24.23 -7.19 -3.68
CA ASP A 258 24.76 -8.54 -3.87
C ASP A 258 24.38 -9.49 -2.71
N LEU A 259 24.26 -8.98 -1.47
CA LEU A 259 23.80 -9.73 -0.30
C LEU A 259 22.27 -9.97 -0.26
N TYR A 260 21.46 -9.02 -0.73
CA TYR A 260 20.00 -9.02 -0.59
C TYR A 260 19.23 -9.23 -1.90
N ARG A 261 19.88 -9.17 -3.08
CA ARG A 261 19.35 -9.89 -4.24
C ARG A 261 19.21 -11.32 -3.79
N ALA A 262 17.98 -11.80 -3.71
CA ALA A 262 17.57 -13.08 -3.14
C ALA A 262 18.22 -14.35 -3.75
N VAL A 263 19.31 -14.21 -4.50
CA VAL A 263 20.28 -15.28 -4.80
C VAL A 263 20.84 -15.86 -3.50
N ASP A 264 21.04 -15.05 -2.46
CA ASP A 264 21.55 -15.52 -1.17
C ASP A 264 20.50 -16.17 -0.26
N THR A 265 19.20 -15.88 -0.43
CA THR A 265 18.12 -16.58 0.29
C THR A 265 17.99 -18.04 -0.17
N PHE A 266 18.45 -18.34 -1.39
CA PHE A 266 18.58 -19.70 -1.92
C PHE A 266 19.97 -20.31 -1.69
N LYS A 267 20.83 -19.71 -0.85
CA LYS A 267 22.08 -20.38 -0.41
C LYS A 267 21.80 -21.72 0.24
N ILE A 268 20.70 -21.85 0.98
CA ILE A 268 20.27 -23.14 1.56
C ILE A 268 19.95 -24.16 0.44
N LEU A 269 19.40 -23.71 -0.69
CA LEU A 269 19.23 -24.56 -1.89
C LEU A 269 20.54 -24.81 -2.64
N GLY A 270 21.62 -24.07 -2.35
CA GLY A 270 22.87 -24.09 -3.13
C GLY A 270 22.70 -23.59 -4.57
N PHE A 271 21.67 -22.80 -4.87
CA PHE A 271 21.39 -22.29 -6.21
C PHE A 271 22.13 -20.97 -6.48
N LYS A 272 22.84 -20.87 -7.60
CA LYS A 272 23.63 -19.69 -8.00
C LYS A 272 23.24 -19.13 -9.38
N GLY A 273 22.14 -19.60 -9.96
CA GLY A 273 21.68 -19.19 -11.29
C GLY A 273 20.71 -18.01 -11.26
N ASP A 274 20.17 -17.66 -12.43
CA ASP A 274 19.12 -16.65 -12.55
C ASP A 274 17.83 -17.12 -11.84
N ILE A 275 17.09 -16.20 -11.22
CA ILE A 275 15.81 -16.49 -10.56
C ILE A 275 14.79 -17.12 -11.50
N LEU A 276 14.86 -16.84 -12.81
CA LEU A 276 14.01 -17.48 -13.81
C LEU A 276 14.28 -18.98 -13.96
N GLN A 277 15.49 -19.43 -13.63
CA GLN A 277 15.89 -20.84 -13.66
C GLN A 277 15.63 -21.56 -12.33
N LEU A 278 15.30 -20.82 -11.27
CA LEU A 278 15.04 -21.38 -9.94
C LEU A 278 13.90 -22.43 -9.93
N PRO A 279 12.74 -22.22 -10.61
CA PRO A 279 11.69 -23.24 -10.63
C PRO A 279 12.18 -24.56 -11.23
N LEU A 280 12.97 -24.49 -12.30
CA LEU A 280 13.56 -25.66 -12.94
C LEU A 280 14.60 -26.33 -12.01
N TYR A 281 15.44 -25.53 -11.34
CA TYR A 281 16.41 -26.04 -10.37
C TYR A 281 15.75 -26.78 -9.21
N LEU A 282 14.65 -26.25 -8.67
CA LEU A 282 13.87 -26.87 -7.59
C LEU A 282 13.26 -28.21 -8.01
N ILE A 283 12.74 -28.30 -9.25
CA ILE A 283 12.23 -29.55 -9.81
C ILE A 283 13.33 -30.59 -9.95
N LEU A 284 14.53 -30.17 -10.36
CA LEU A 284 15.68 -31.06 -10.56
C LEU A 284 16.40 -31.43 -9.25
N ASN A 285 16.20 -30.67 -8.17
CA ASN A 285 16.87 -30.85 -6.88
C ASN A 285 15.86 -30.87 -5.70
N PRO A 286 14.87 -31.79 -5.71
CA PRO A 286 13.76 -31.78 -4.74
C PRO A 286 14.22 -31.97 -3.29
N PHE A 287 15.31 -32.72 -3.06
CA PHE A 287 15.88 -32.92 -1.72
C PHE A 287 16.41 -31.63 -1.11
N LYS A 288 17.03 -30.75 -1.90
CA LYS A 288 17.51 -29.45 -1.41
C LYS A 288 16.37 -28.51 -1.07
N ALA A 289 15.28 -28.58 -1.82
CA ALA A 289 14.05 -27.85 -1.52
C ALA A 289 13.44 -28.31 -0.18
N TYR A 290 13.46 -29.61 0.09
CA TYR A 290 13.01 -30.18 1.37
C TYR A 290 13.90 -29.75 2.54
N GLU A 291 15.23 -29.85 2.40
CA GLU A 291 16.18 -29.38 3.41
C GLU A 291 15.98 -27.89 3.74
N ALA A 292 15.70 -27.06 2.73
CA ALA A 292 15.49 -25.63 2.92
C ALA A 292 14.21 -25.25 3.67
N ILE A 293 13.20 -26.13 3.69
CA ILE A 293 11.94 -25.91 4.41
C ILE A 293 12.01 -26.48 5.84
N SER A 294 13.01 -27.33 6.11
CA SER A 294 13.22 -27.96 7.42
C SER A 294 14.03 -27.12 8.42
N PHE A 295 14.51 -25.94 8.00
CA PHE A 295 15.15 -24.91 8.83
C PHE A 295 14.20 -23.73 9.05
#